data_AF-A0A1W1W290-F1
#
_entry.id   AF-A0A1W1W290-F1
#
_cell.length_a   1.000
_cell.length_b   1.000
_cell.length_c   1.000
_cell.angle_alpha   90.00
_cell.angle_beta   90.00
_cell.angle_gamma   90.00
#
_symmetry.space_group_name_H-M   'P 1'
#
loop_
_entity.id
_entity.type
_entity.pdbx_description
1 polymer ?
#
loop_
_entity_poly.entity_id
_entity_poly.type
_entity_poly.pdbx_seq_one_letter_code
_entity_poly.pdbx_strand_id
1 'polypeptide(L)'
;MNLLQTVFQAAGIPVRPRLFWGMAALFWSSFVLLGYLQTNAYWSLQGGHGLTRSETLDLLLRSLLWFLSTPLILYLVHRAPLTSPRQPGRLARHLAIHLAAQFTLNLIIACVVYGLLYKVLGLHTGRSWGPDGVWASTLLRLSNSLAMYMLLVFVHSVVAYAYRI
;
A
#
# COMPACT_ATOMS: atom_id res chain seq x y z
N MET A 1 16.10 -0.84 -17.61
CA MET A 1 16.22 -1.77 -16.46
C MET A 1 14.92 -1.71 -15.66
N ASN A 2 14.29 -2.86 -15.40
CA ASN A 2 13.06 -2.93 -14.62
C ASN A 2 13.38 -2.71 -13.12
N LEU A 3 12.55 -1.96 -12.37
CA LEU A 3 12.76 -1.70 -10.94
C LEU A 3 12.98 -3.00 -10.14
N LEU A 4 12.25 -4.06 -10.49
CA LEU A 4 12.43 -5.38 -9.91
C LEU A 4 13.81 -5.96 -10.19
N GLN A 5 14.30 -5.86 -11.43
CA GLN A 5 15.65 -6.34 -11.77
C GLN A 5 16.71 -5.63 -10.93
N THR A 6 16.60 -4.32 -10.73
CA THR A 6 17.53 -3.56 -9.89
C THR A 6 17.52 -4.05 -8.44
N VAL A 7 16.34 -4.29 -7.85
CA VAL A 7 16.21 -4.78 -6.46
C VAL A 7 16.74 -6.21 -6.33
N PHE A 8 16.36 -7.11 -7.23
CA PHE A 8 16.75 -8.51 -7.15
C PHE A 8 18.24 -8.73 -7.47
N GLN A 9 18.81 -7.96 -8.41
CA GLN A 9 20.25 -8.00 -8.69
C GLN A 9 21.05 -7.50 -7.49
N ALA A 10 20.62 -6.41 -6.86
CA ALA A 10 21.29 -5.90 -5.66
C ALA A 10 21.19 -6.87 -4.47
N ALA A 11 20.11 -7.64 -4.38
CA ALA A 11 19.93 -8.67 -3.35
C ALA A 11 20.64 -10.01 -3.65
N GLY A 12 21.27 -10.17 -4.83
CA GLY A 12 21.86 -11.45 -5.24
C GLY A 12 20.85 -12.59 -5.45
N ILE A 13 19.55 -12.27 -5.55
CA ILE A 13 18.47 -13.27 -5.65
C ILE A 13 18.16 -13.49 -7.14
N PRO A 14 18.17 -14.75 -7.63
CA PRO A 14 17.80 -15.04 -9.01
C PRO A 14 16.36 -14.59 -9.28
N VAL A 15 16.20 -13.67 -10.24
CA VAL A 15 14.91 -13.03 -10.53
C VAL A 15 13.93 -14.07 -11.09
N ARG A 16 12.91 -14.42 -10.30
CA ARG A 16 11.75 -15.19 -10.77
C ARG A 16 10.50 -14.31 -10.70
N PRO A 17 10.17 -13.53 -11.75
CA PRO A 17 9.07 -12.57 -11.71
C PRO A 17 7.72 -13.17 -11.30
N ARG A 18 7.44 -14.41 -11.73
CA ARG A 18 6.22 -15.14 -11.35
C ARG A 18 6.14 -15.41 -9.85
N LEU A 19 7.25 -15.82 -9.23
CA LEU A 19 7.31 -16.07 -7.79
C LEU A 19 7.14 -14.77 -7.01
N PHE A 20 7.78 -13.69 -7.47
CA PHE A 20 7.62 -12.36 -6.88
C PHE A 20 6.15 -11.92 -6.88
N TRP A 21 5.49 -11.94 -8.04
CA TRP A 21 4.10 -11.51 -8.15
C TRP A 21 3.14 -12.45 -7.40
N GLY A 22 3.43 -13.75 -7.34
CA GLY A 22 2.68 -14.70 -6.53
C GLY A 22 2.76 -14.37 -5.03
N MET A 23 3.95 -14.07 -4.51
CA MET A 23 4.12 -13.68 -3.11
C MET A 23 3.51 -12.31 -2.81
N ALA A 24 3.66 -11.34 -3.70
CA ALA A 24 2.99 -10.05 -3.58
C ALA A 24 1.47 -10.22 -3.57
N ALA A 25 0.92 -11.11 -4.41
CA ALA A 25 -0.51 -11.38 -4.45
C ALA A 25 -1.00 -11.96 -3.12
N LEU A 26 -0.29 -12.95 -2.56
CA LEU A 26 -0.61 -13.53 -1.25
C LEU A 26 -0.55 -12.50 -0.11
N PHE A 27 0.48 -11.65 -0.10
CA PHE A 27 0.62 -10.58 0.88
C PHE A 27 -0.56 -9.62 0.82
N TRP A 28 -0.84 -9.06 -0.36
CA TRP A 28 -1.89 -8.06 -0.51
C TRP A 28 -3.29 -8.65 -0.37
N SER A 29 -3.55 -9.87 -0.87
CA SER A 29 -4.85 -10.53 -0.73
C SER A 29 -5.22 -10.76 0.72
N SER A 30 -4.24 -11.05 1.59
CA SER A 30 -4.45 -11.18 3.03
C SER A 30 -4.97 -9.87 3.64
N PHE A 31 -4.38 -8.74 3.28
CA PHE A 31 -4.86 -7.43 3.72
C PHE A 31 -6.20 -7.04 3.12
N VAL A 32 -6.47 -7.39 1.86
CA VAL A 32 -7.79 -7.17 1.24
C VAL A 32 -8.85 -7.93 2.01
N LEU A 33 -8.61 -9.21 2.28
CA LEU A 33 -9.57 -10.08 2.98
C LEU A 33 -9.85 -9.56 4.39
N LEU A 34 -8.81 -9.23 5.15
CA LEU A 34 -8.96 -8.64 6.49
C LEU A 34 -9.70 -7.30 6.44
N GLY A 35 -9.32 -6.41 5.52
CA GLY A 35 -9.98 -5.12 5.34
C GLY A 35 -11.45 -5.26 4.95
N TYR A 36 -11.78 -6.22 4.09
CA TYR A 36 -13.15 -6.54 3.70
C TYR A 36 -13.96 -7.01 4.90
N LEU A 37 -13.45 -8.01 5.65
CA LEU A 37 -14.11 -8.55 6.84
C LEU A 37 -14.33 -7.47 7.91
N GLN A 38 -13.30 -6.67 8.22
CA GLN A 38 -13.38 -5.60 9.20
C GLN A 38 -14.42 -4.55 8.80
N THR A 39 -14.38 -4.10 7.54
CA THR A 39 -15.30 -3.06 7.05
C THR A 39 -16.73 -3.59 6.99
N ASN A 40 -16.92 -4.83 6.57
CA ASN A 40 -18.24 -5.47 6.52
C ASN A 40 -18.83 -5.66 7.93
N ALA A 41 -18.02 -6.12 8.90
CA ALA A 41 -18.45 -6.25 10.29
C ALA A 41 -18.83 -4.90 10.90
N TYR A 42 -18.01 -3.86 10.66
CA TYR A 42 -18.31 -2.50 11.13
C TYR A 42 -19.66 -1.99 10.62
N TRP A 43 -19.93 -2.13 9.32
CA TRP A 43 -21.19 -1.65 8.74
C TRP A 43 -22.39 -2.50 9.14
N SER A 44 -22.21 -3.82 9.27
CA SER A 44 -23.24 -4.71 9.79
C SER A 44 -23.69 -4.32 11.20
N LEU A 45 -22.76 -3.85 12.04
CA LEU A 45 -23.06 -3.38 13.40
C LEU A 45 -23.72 -1.99 13.43
N GLN A 46 -23.36 -1.10 12.49
CA GLN A 46 -23.86 0.28 12.46
C GLN A 46 -25.27 0.41 11.85
N GLY A 47 -25.61 -0.41 10.85
CA GLY A 47 -26.84 -0.21 10.09
C GLY A 47 -27.48 -1.47 9.50
N GLY A 48 -27.04 -2.67 9.93
CA GLY A 48 -27.60 -3.95 9.45
C GLY A 48 -27.33 -4.27 7.98
N HIS A 49 -26.50 -3.47 7.31
CA HIS A 49 -26.14 -3.65 5.91
C HIS A 49 -24.64 -3.82 5.77
N GLY A 50 -24.23 -4.78 4.94
CA GLY A 50 -22.83 -4.99 4.58
C GLY A 50 -22.33 -3.97 3.56
N LEU A 51 -21.09 -4.18 3.11
CA LEU A 51 -20.48 -3.39 2.03
C LEU A 51 -21.35 -3.40 0.76
N THR A 52 -21.56 -2.22 0.18
CA THR A 52 -22.21 -2.08 -1.13
C THR A 52 -21.27 -2.55 -2.26
N ARG A 53 -21.83 -2.77 -3.46
CA ARG A 53 -21.04 -3.12 -4.66
C ARG A 53 -20.00 -2.04 -4.98
N SER A 54 -20.36 -0.76 -4.87
CA SER A 54 -19.46 0.37 -5.10
C SER A 54 -18.31 0.41 -4.10
N GLU A 55 -18.57 0.15 -2.82
CA GLU A 55 -17.52 0.14 -1.79
C GLU A 55 -16.60 -1.09 -1.92
N THR A 56 -17.16 -2.23 -2.34
CA THR A 56 -16.35 -3.42 -2.66
C THR A 56 -15.43 -3.14 -3.85
N LEU A 57 -15.91 -2.47 -4.90
CA LEU A 57 -15.09 -2.05 -6.03
C LEU A 57 -14.00 -1.04 -5.63
N ASP A 58 -14.32 -0.06 -4.77
CA ASP A 58 -13.33 0.87 -4.18
C ASP A 58 -12.22 0.12 -3.45
N LEU A 59 -12.58 -0.85 -2.60
CA LEU A 59 -11.61 -1.67 -1.88
C LEU A 59 -10.70 -2.44 -2.85
N LEU A 60 -11.29 -3.18 -3.80
CA LEU A 60 -10.53 -4.01 -4.75
C LEU A 60 -9.60 -3.17 -5.62
N LEU A 61 -10.08 -2.05 -6.14
CA LEU A 61 -9.28 -1.17 -6.98
C LEU A 61 -8.08 -0.59 -6.21
N ARG A 62 -8.30 -0.13 -4.98
CA ARG A 62 -7.22 0.37 -4.11
C ARG A 62 -6.18 -0.72 -3.84
N SER A 63 -6.65 -1.91 -3.50
CA SER A 63 -5.76 -3.04 -3.22
C SER A 63 -4.94 -3.45 -4.44
N LEU A 64 -5.55 -3.42 -5.64
CA LEU A 64 -4.84 -3.67 -6.89
C LEU A 64 -3.74 -2.62 -7.13
N LEU A 65 -4.05 -1.34 -6.91
CA LEU A 65 -3.06 -0.26 -7.08
C LEU A 65 -1.91 -0.37 -6.07
N TRP A 66 -2.20 -0.77 -4.82
CA TRP A 66 -1.18 -1.09 -3.83
C TRP A 66 -0.30 -2.28 -4.25
N PHE A 67 -0.93 -3.35 -4.73
CA PHE A 67 -0.23 -4.51 -5.30
C PHE A 67 0.71 -4.10 -6.44
N LEU A 68 0.26 -3.27 -7.38
CA LEU A 68 1.07 -2.76 -8.48
C LEU A 68 2.20 -1.83 -8.01
N SER A 69 2.04 -1.19 -6.86
CA SER A 69 3.06 -0.31 -6.26
C SER A 69 4.20 -1.07 -5.56
N THR A 70 4.06 -2.39 -5.34
CA THR A 70 5.05 -3.22 -4.64
C THR A 70 6.49 -3.07 -5.16
N PRO A 71 6.76 -3.08 -6.48
CA PRO A 71 8.12 -2.89 -7.01
C PRO A 71 8.75 -1.55 -6.58
N LEU A 72 7.95 -0.48 -6.58
CA LEU A 72 8.42 0.85 -6.19
C LEU A 72 8.70 0.90 -4.69
N ILE A 73 7.83 0.31 -3.86
CA ILE A 73 8.04 0.22 -2.41
C ILE A 73 9.36 -0.49 -2.12
N LEU A 74 9.60 -1.66 -2.72
CA LEU A 74 10.83 -2.42 -2.50
C LEU A 74 12.07 -1.67 -3.01
N TYR A 75 11.97 -0.99 -4.15
CA TYR A 75 13.05 -0.13 -4.63
C TYR A 75 13.42 0.97 -3.63
N LEU A 76 12.42 1.63 -3.04
CA LEU A 76 12.65 2.67 -2.04
C LEU A 76 13.26 2.11 -0.76
N VAL A 77 12.78 0.95 -0.30
CA VAL A 77 13.32 0.29 0.91
C VAL A 77 14.77 -0.12 0.72
N HIS A 78 15.12 -0.62 -0.47
CA HIS A 78 16.51 -0.95 -0.79
C HIS A 78 17.41 0.30 -0.84
N ARG A 79 16.89 1.44 -1.33
CA ARG A 79 17.64 2.71 -1.39
C ARG A 79 17.78 3.41 -0.04
N ALA A 80 16.80 3.28 0.85
CA ALA A 80 16.73 3.96 2.13
C ALA A 80 16.44 3.00 3.30
N PRO A 81 17.26 1.96 3.54
CA PRO A 81 16.96 0.92 4.53
C PRO A 81 16.96 1.48 5.96
N LEU A 82 16.06 0.98 6.81
CA LEU A 82 15.98 1.35 8.23
C LEU A 82 16.95 0.52 9.10
N THR A 83 18.18 0.33 8.65
CA THR A 83 19.16 -0.60 9.27
C THR A 83 20.30 0.09 10.01
N SER A 84 20.26 1.42 10.16
CA SER A 84 21.36 2.20 10.74
C SER A 84 21.03 2.80 12.11
N PRO A 85 20.84 1.98 13.17
CA PRO A 85 20.51 2.46 14.51
C PRO A 85 21.65 3.30 15.12
N ARG A 86 22.88 3.16 14.60
CA ARG A 86 24.06 3.92 15.06
C ARG A 86 24.17 5.35 14.47
N GLN A 87 23.29 5.72 13.53
CA GLN A 87 23.28 7.05 12.91
C GLN A 87 21.85 7.63 12.93
N PRO A 88 21.40 8.23 14.05
CA PRO A 88 20.02 8.66 14.23
C PRO A 88 19.56 9.67 13.16
N GLY A 89 20.44 10.56 12.70
CA GLY A 89 20.12 11.50 11.61
C GLY A 89 19.82 10.81 10.27
N ARG A 90 20.52 9.71 9.96
CA ARG A 90 20.27 8.91 8.75
C ARG A 90 18.96 8.11 8.87
N LEU A 91 18.69 7.56 10.05
CA LEU A 91 17.44 6.87 10.35
C LEU A 91 16.23 7.80 10.19
N ALA A 92 16.28 8.99 10.79
CA ALA A 92 15.22 9.99 10.67
C ALA A 92 14.98 10.42 9.22
N ARG A 93 16.06 10.63 8.45
CA ARG A 93 15.96 10.94 7.02
C ARG A 93 15.30 9.81 6.22
N HIS A 94 15.70 8.56 6.44
CA HIS A 94 15.12 7.41 5.75
C HIS A 94 13.64 7.23 6.12
N LEU A 95 13.29 7.40 7.40
CA LEU A 95 11.91 7.38 7.84
C LEU A 95 11.09 8.48 7.14
N ALA A 96 11.61 9.71 7.06
CA ALA A 96 10.95 10.81 6.37
C ALA A 96 10.72 10.51 4.87
N ILE A 97 11.69 9.89 4.19
CA ILE A 97 11.55 9.44 2.80
C ILE A 97 10.40 8.43 2.67
N HIS A 98 10.33 7.45 3.58
CA HIS A 98 9.28 6.45 3.59
C HIS A 98 7.89 7.03 3.86
N LEU A 99 7.78 7.95 4.82
CA LEU A 99 6.53 8.66 5.10
C LEU A 99 6.07 9.50 3.90
N ALA A 100 6.99 10.25 3.29
CA ALA A 100 6.69 11.05 2.10
C ALA A 100 6.27 10.18 0.90
N ALA A 101 6.96 9.06 0.68
CA ALA A 101 6.63 8.12 -0.38
C ALA A 101 5.26 7.47 -0.16
N GLN A 102 4.99 7.03 1.07
CA GLN A 102 3.69 6.45 1.44
C GLN A 102 2.56 7.45 1.22
N PHE A 103 2.74 8.71 1.64
CA PHE A 103 1.73 9.74 1.50
C PHE A 103 1.45 10.05 0.03
N THR A 104 2.52 10.19 -0.76
CA THR A 104 2.44 10.43 -2.21
C THR A 104 1.72 9.28 -2.92
N LEU A 105 2.06 8.03 -2.59
CA LEU A 105 1.40 6.85 -3.15
C LEU A 105 -0.09 6.83 -2.80
N ASN A 106 -0.44 7.09 -1.54
CA ASN A 106 -1.84 7.17 -1.14
C ASN A 106 -2.62 8.24 -1.90
N LEU A 107 -2.04 9.43 -2.05
CA LEU A 107 -2.67 10.53 -2.77
C LEU A 107 -2.90 10.14 -4.24
N ILE A 108 -1.90 9.56 -4.90
CA ILE A 108 -2.02 9.06 -6.28
C ILE A 108 -3.14 8.02 -6.38
N ILE A 109 -3.15 7.03 -5.48
CA ILE A 109 -4.17 5.98 -5.46
C ILE A 109 -5.56 6.59 -5.25
N ALA A 110 -5.70 7.52 -4.30
CA ALA A 110 -6.97 8.18 -4.03
C ALA A 110 -7.48 8.97 -5.24
N CYS A 111 -6.59 9.70 -5.94
CA CYS A 111 -6.92 10.41 -7.18
C CYS A 111 -7.35 9.46 -8.29
N VAL A 112 -6.62 8.36 -8.51
CA VAL A 112 -6.96 7.36 -9.55
C VAL A 112 -8.31 6.71 -9.25
N VAL A 113 -8.55 6.32 -8.00
CA VAL A 113 -9.81 5.69 -7.58
C VAL A 113 -10.97 6.67 -7.71
N TYR A 114 -10.77 7.92 -7.30
CA TYR A 114 -11.75 8.98 -7.46
C TYR A 114 -12.12 9.20 -8.94
N GLY A 115 -11.11 9.38 -9.79
CA GLY A 115 -11.30 9.56 -11.23
C GLY A 115 -12.01 8.37 -11.87
N LEU A 116 -11.57 7.15 -11.59
CA LEU A 116 -12.12 5.97 -12.26
C LEU A 116 -13.55 5.64 -11.79
N LEU A 117 -13.77 5.53 -10.48
CA LEU A 117 -15.06 5.08 -9.96
C LEU A 117 -16.12 6.17 -10.04
N TYR A 118 -15.77 7.41 -9.72
CA TYR A 118 -16.77 8.47 -9.54
C TYR A 118 -16.93 9.36 -10.78
N LYS A 119 -15.86 9.60 -11.54
CA LYS A 119 -15.94 10.42 -12.76
C LYS A 119 -16.21 9.59 -14.00
N VAL A 120 -15.50 8.47 -14.20
CA VAL A 120 -15.65 7.66 -15.43
C VAL A 120 -16.85 6.72 -15.33
N LEU A 121 -16.95 5.96 -14.23
CA LEU A 121 -18.01 4.95 -14.08
C LEU A 121 -19.31 5.50 -13.50
N GLY A 122 -19.34 6.77 -13.07
CA GLY A 122 -20.52 7.40 -12.47
C GLY A 122 -21.02 6.70 -11.20
N LEU A 123 -20.20 5.84 -10.58
CA LEU A 123 -20.57 5.11 -9.38
C LEU A 123 -20.56 6.08 -8.20
N HIS A 124 -21.72 6.62 -7.89
CA HIS A 124 -21.92 7.33 -6.66
C HIS A 124 -22.13 6.29 -5.57
N THR A 125 -21.17 6.15 -4.66
CA THR A 125 -21.46 5.57 -3.35
C THR A 125 -22.68 6.30 -2.80
N GLY A 126 -23.60 5.61 -2.11
CA GLY A 126 -24.80 6.22 -1.50
C GLY A 126 -24.52 7.37 -0.51
N ARG A 127 -23.25 7.71 -0.31
CA ARG A 127 -22.74 8.90 0.36
C ARG A 127 -21.83 9.61 -0.64
N SER A 128 -22.27 10.74 -1.18
CA SER A 128 -21.57 11.51 -2.21
C SER A 128 -20.19 11.96 -1.73
N TRP A 129 -19.13 11.42 -2.32
CA TRP A 129 -17.78 11.93 -2.08
C TRP A 129 -17.50 13.06 -3.06
N GLY A 130 -17.57 14.30 -2.57
CA GLY A 130 -17.06 15.48 -3.28
C GLY A 130 -15.52 15.46 -3.37
N PRO A 131 -14.89 16.52 -3.90
CA PRO A 131 -13.43 16.67 -3.92
C PRO A 131 -12.80 16.51 -2.52
N ASP A 132 -13.49 16.99 -1.48
CA ASP A 132 -13.10 16.82 -0.07
C ASP A 132 -13.07 15.35 0.37
N GLY A 133 -13.83 14.49 -0.32
CA GLY A 133 -13.85 13.05 -0.13
C GLY A 133 -12.50 12.39 -0.43
N VAL A 134 -11.68 12.95 -1.33
CA VAL A 134 -10.33 12.44 -1.62
C VAL A 134 -9.42 12.62 -0.41
N TRP A 135 -9.44 13.80 0.21
CA TRP A 135 -8.66 14.10 1.41
C TRP A 135 -9.17 13.31 2.61
N ALA A 136 -10.49 13.28 2.83
CA ALA A 136 -11.10 12.49 3.90
C ALA A 136 -10.76 11.00 3.77
N SER A 137 -10.82 10.44 2.55
CA SER A 137 -10.40 9.06 2.28
C SER A 137 -8.95 8.81 2.61
N THR A 138 -8.08 9.73 2.18
CA THR A 138 -6.63 9.65 2.36
C THR A 138 -6.31 9.65 3.85
N LEU A 139 -6.92 10.55 4.64
CA LEU A 139 -6.72 10.65 6.08
C LEU A 139 -7.29 9.45 6.85
N LEU A 140 -8.52 9.03 6.54
CA LEU A 140 -9.18 7.89 7.20
C LEU A 140 -8.41 6.58 7.00
N ARG A 141 -7.76 6.42 5.86
CA ARG A 141 -7.03 5.19 5.50
C ARG A 141 -5.53 5.31 5.71
N LEU A 142 -5.05 6.48 6.16
CA LEU A 142 -3.63 6.77 6.31
C LEU A 142 -2.97 5.81 7.28
N SER A 143 -3.60 5.55 8.43
CA SER A 143 -3.07 4.65 9.46
C SER A 143 -2.86 3.22 8.95
N ASN A 144 -3.88 2.66 8.32
CA ASN A 144 -3.85 1.27 7.83
C ASN A 144 -2.85 1.11 6.67
N SER A 145 -2.88 2.03 5.71
CA SER A 145 -1.93 2.04 4.59
C SER A 145 -0.48 2.29 5.04
N LEU A 146 -0.29 3.15 6.05
CA LEU A 146 1.02 3.37 6.67
C LEU A 146 1.52 2.11 7.36
N ALA A 147 0.66 1.42 8.11
CA ALA A 147 1.01 0.16 8.76
C ALA A 147 1.43 -0.92 7.73
N MET A 148 0.66 -1.09 6.66
CA MET A 148 1.00 -2.04 5.58
C MET A 148 2.33 -1.69 4.89
N TYR A 149 2.53 -0.41 4.56
CA TYR A 149 3.76 0.06 3.93
C TYR A 149 4.97 -0.15 4.85
N MET A 150 4.87 0.29 6.11
CA MET A 150 5.95 0.18 7.07
C MET A 150 6.26 -1.26 7.43
N LEU A 151 5.27 -2.16 7.42
CA LEU A 151 5.51 -3.59 7.61
C LEU A 151 6.46 -4.14 6.54
N LEU A 152 6.25 -3.79 5.26
CA LEU A 152 7.19 -4.16 4.18
C LEU A 152 8.58 -3.57 4.41
N VAL A 153 8.66 -2.29 4.79
CA VAL A 153 9.93 -1.60 5.05
C VAL A 153 10.69 -2.26 6.20
N PHE A 154 10.02 -2.55 7.31
CA PHE A 154 10.61 -3.17 8.49
C PHE A 154 11.05 -4.59 8.21
N VAL A 155 10.19 -5.42 7.62
CA VAL A 155 10.53 -6.82 7.29
C VAL A 155 11.75 -6.87 6.39
N HIS A 156 11.78 -6.08 5.31
CA HIS A 156 12.93 -6.04 4.43
C HIS A 156 14.17 -5.49 5.15
N SER A 157 14.05 -4.45 5.98
CA SER A 157 15.18 -3.90 6.73
C SER A 157 15.77 -4.94 7.70
N VAL A 158 14.94 -5.70 8.39
CA VAL A 158 15.36 -6.78 9.29
C VAL A 158 16.06 -7.90 8.50
N VAL A 159 15.49 -8.33 7.38
CA VAL A 159 16.09 -9.35 6.50
C VAL A 159 17.44 -8.87 5.97
N ALA A 160 17.51 -7.65 5.44
CA ALA A 160 18.75 -7.05 4.94
C ALA A 160 19.83 -7.00 6.04
N TYR A 161 19.46 -6.61 7.26
CA TYR A 161 20.38 -6.61 8.40
C TYR A 161 20.84 -8.02 8.79
N ALA A 162 19.92 -8.98 8.89
CA ALA A 162 20.22 -10.35 9.30
C ALA A 162 21.12 -11.09 8.30
N TYR A 163 20.87 -10.89 7.01
CA TYR A 163 21.62 -11.54 5.93
C TYR A 163 22.75 -10.68 5.34
N ARG A 164 22.97 -9.48 5.88
CA ARG A 164 23.98 -8.50 5.42
C ARG A 164 23.88 -8.18 3.92
N ILE A 165 22.64 -8.04 3.45
CA ILE A 165 22.29 -7.67 2.07
C ILE A 165 22.17 -6.16 1.97
#